data_AF-A0A518HS84-F1
#
_entry.id   AF-A0A518HS84-F1
#
_cell.length_a   1.000
_cell.length_b   1.000
_cell.length_c   1.000
_cell.angle_alpha   90.00
_cell.angle_beta   90.00
_cell.angle_gamma   90.00
#
_symmetry.space_group_name_H-M   'P 1'
#
loop_
_entity.id
_entity.type
_entity.pdbx_description
1 polymer ?
#
loop_
_entity_poly.entity_id
_entity_poly.type
_entity_poly.pdbx_seq_one_letter_code
_entity_poly.pdbx_strand_id
1 'polypeptide(L)'
;MPDPLLYVQATVAAAVASALIVLALLGPRKSPTAAWRNATCGIAITVGLTVGLWVESLHVAMPPASGLDRLLWIVIPAAVLIESIAAVPRFASRIAWLLRISLVLLAPRILLHGSVYLSDPEEWSVWQAALSIGVCWVLLATCWGRLLALARRSPGVSIPLSLCLALQCAAATVMMAGYLKGGEAAMPMVAALLGATLVVWAISRRRRAKDAARDVVPPTVLIGVGVISLFGVLFIGHFFGRVSGGRALAIGVAPLLCWATEWAPLRHRRPWIVGAIRLALVAVPLLVTLAMAKRDFDRDLAPLVVLF
;
A
#
# COMPACT_ATOMS: atom_id res chain seq x y z
N MET A 1 24.02 -9.14 -3.28
CA MET A 1 22.82 -9.12 -2.43
C MET A 1 22.99 -7.95 -1.47
N PRO A 2 22.09 -6.97 -1.41
CA PRO A 2 22.16 -5.88 -0.43
C PRO A 2 22.20 -6.43 1.00
N ASP A 3 22.88 -5.69 1.87
CA ASP A 3 23.11 -6.08 3.25
C ASP A 3 21.77 -6.17 4.02
N PRO A 4 21.40 -7.32 4.61
CA PRO A 4 20.20 -7.46 5.45
C PRO A 4 20.10 -6.39 6.54
N LEU A 5 21.23 -5.90 7.05
CA LEU A 5 21.27 -4.84 8.04
C LEU A 5 20.77 -3.51 7.47
N LEU A 6 21.17 -3.16 6.24
CA LEU A 6 20.73 -1.92 5.57
C LEU A 6 19.22 -1.90 5.36
N TYR A 7 18.61 -3.03 5.01
CA TYR A 7 17.16 -3.16 4.90
C TYR A 7 16.43 -2.85 6.20
N VAL A 8 16.92 -3.43 7.30
CA VAL A 8 16.33 -3.21 8.63
C VAL A 8 16.50 -1.75 9.03
N GLN A 9 17.68 -1.16 8.78
CA GLN A 9 17.94 0.26 9.05
C GLN A 9 17.02 1.17 8.24
N ALA A 10 16.88 0.95 6.93
CA ALA A 10 16.01 1.73 6.06
C ALA A 10 14.53 1.63 6.48
N THR A 11 14.07 0.43 6.80
CA THR A 11 12.71 0.15 7.30
C THR A 11 12.46 0.88 8.61
N VAL A 12 13.36 0.76 9.59
CA VAL A 12 13.23 1.42 10.89
C VAL A 12 13.28 2.94 10.74
N ALA A 13 14.20 3.47 9.93
CA ALA A 13 14.32 4.90 9.66
C ALA A 13 13.03 5.47 9.05
N ALA A 14 12.45 4.77 8.06
CA ALA A 14 11.19 5.17 7.44
C ALA A 14 10.01 5.20 8.42
N ALA A 15 9.88 4.16 9.26
CA ALA A 15 8.84 4.10 10.29
C ALA A 15 9.00 5.23 11.33
N VAL A 16 10.21 5.44 11.83
CA VAL A 16 10.52 6.45 12.84
C VAL A 16 10.30 7.85 12.29
N ALA A 17 10.82 8.16 11.10
CA ALA A 17 10.63 9.46 10.46
C ALA A 17 9.14 9.78 10.26
N SER A 18 8.37 8.85 9.69
CA SER A 18 6.93 9.00 9.52
C SER A 18 6.20 9.20 10.87
N ALA A 19 6.52 8.39 11.87
CA ALA A 19 5.94 8.48 13.20
C ALA A 19 6.22 9.84 13.88
N LEU A 20 7.46 10.33 13.80
CA LEU A 20 7.87 11.61 14.37
C LEU A 20 7.16 12.79 13.70
N ILE A 21 7.03 12.78 12.36
CA ILE A 21 6.30 13.83 11.63
C ILE A 21 4.83 13.88 12.04
N VAL A 22 4.15 12.72 12.11
CA VAL A 22 2.76 12.67 12.58
C VAL A 22 2.65 13.19 14.02
N LEU A 23 3.56 12.77 14.91
CA LEU A 23 3.55 13.20 16.30
C LEU A 23 3.78 14.71 16.44
N ALA A 24 4.74 15.28 15.72
CA ALA A 24 5.07 16.69 15.74
C ALA A 24 3.91 17.56 15.22
N LEU A 25 3.27 17.15 14.12
CA LEU A 25 2.24 17.96 13.44
C LEU A 25 0.81 17.74 13.99
N LEU A 26 0.47 16.53 14.47
CA LEU A 26 -0.87 16.24 15.05
C LEU A 26 -0.90 16.26 16.57
N GLY A 27 0.19 15.90 17.24
CA GLY A 27 0.29 15.81 18.69
C GLY A 27 -0.21 17.05 19.43
N PRO A 28 0.31 18.26 19.15
CA PRO A 28 -0.05 19.47 19.89
C PRO A 28 -1.46 19.99 19.58
N ARG A 29 -2.07 19.59 18.46
CA ARG A 29 -3.37 20.14 18.03
C ARG A 29 -4.54 19.44 18.71
N LYS A 30 -5.33 20.17 19.50
CA LYS A 30 -6.53 19.63 20.18
C LYS A 30 -7.59 19.09 19.19
N SER A 31 -7.88 19.84 18.12
CA SER A 31 -8.98 19.53 17.17
C SER A 31 -8.57 19.66 15.70
N PRO A 32 -7.71 18.78 15.16
CA PRO A 32 -7.30 18.83 13.76
C PRO A 32 -8.46 18.46 12.84
N THR A 33 -8.66 19.25 11.77
CA THR A 33 -9.63 18.96 10.71
C THR A 33 -9.27 17.67 9.97
N ALA A 34 -10.24 17.06 9.26
CA ALA A 34 -9.98 15.89 8.41
C ALA A 34 -8.90 16.19 7.34
N ALA A 35 -8.99 17.36 6.70
CA ALA A 35 -7.99 17.84 5.76
C ALA A 35 -6.58 17.90 6.36
N TRP A 36 -6.45 18.46 7.56
CA TRP A 36 -5.14 18.54 8.22
C TRP A 36 -4.56 17.17 8.55
N ARG A 37 -5.39 16.24 9.05
CA ARG A 37 -4.95 14.86 9.33
C ARG A 37 -4.49 14.14 8.08
N ASN A 38 -5.24 14.26 6.98
CA ASN A 38 -4.85 13.68 5.70
C ASN A 38 -3.54 14.28 5.18
N ALA A 39 -3.43 15.61 5.13
CA ALA A 39 -2.21 16.28 4.68
C ALA A 39 -0.99 15.87 5.53
N THR A 40 -1.15 15.86 6.85
CA THR A 40 -0.08 15.45 7.78
C THR A 40 0.36 14.00 7.54
N CYS A 41 -0.58 13.08 7.38
CA CYS A 41 -0.24 11.67 7.13
C CYS A 41 0.39 11.49 5.75
N GLY A 42 -0.08 12.23 4.74
CA GLY A 42 0.54 12.25 3.41
C GLY A 42 1.99 12.69 3.46
N ILE A 43 2.26 13.84 4.10
CA ILE A 43 3.62 14.36 4.31
C ILE A 43 4.46 13.34 5.08
N ALA A 44 3.95 12.77 6.17
CA ALA A 44 4.68 11.80 6.97
C ALA A 44 5.07 10.54 6.19
N ILE A 45 4.16 10.00 5.37
CA ILE A 45 4.45 8.83 4.53
C ILE A 45 5.50 9.18 3.48
N THR A 46 5.35 10.32 2.79
CA THR A 46 6.31 10.75 1.76
C THR A 46 7.70 10.96 2.36
N VAL A 47 7.81 11.71 3.46
CA VAL A 47 9.09 11.94 4.14
C VAL A 47 9.69 10.63 4.66
N GLY A 48 8.88 9.78 5.30
CA GLY A 48 9.34 8.47 5.78
C GLY A 48 9.86 7.58 4.66
N LEU A 49 9.14 7.51 3.54
CA LEU A 49 9.57 6.77 2.36
C LEU A 49 10.89 7.33 1.80
N THR A 50 11.01 8.65 1.62
CA THR A 50 12.24 9.29 1.13
C THR A 50 13.43 9.00 2.05
N VAL A 51 13.25 9.11 3.38
CA VAL A 51 14.30 8.80 4.35
C VAL A 51 14.73 7.35 4.26
N GLY A 52 13.78 6.41 4.17
CA GLY A 52 14.10 4.99 4.03
C GLY A 52 14.85 4.67 2.74
N LEU A 53 14.38 5.18 1.59
CA LEU A 53 15.06 5.00 0.30
C LEU A 53 16.47 5.61 0.30
N TRP A 54 16.65 6.73 1.00
CA TRP A 54 17.96 7.36 1.16
C TRP A 54 18.92 6.52 2.00
N VAL A 55 18.46 5.96 3.13
CA VAL A 55 19.26 5.06 3.98
C VAL A 55 19.64 3.78 3.24
N GLU A 56 18.71 3.24 2.46
CA GLU A 56 18.92 2.07 1.60
C GLU A 56 19.89 2.35 0.43
N SER A 57 20.22 3.63 0.19
CA SER A 57 20.98 4.10 -0.97
C SER A 57 20.36 3.66 -2.30
N LEU A 58 19.03 3.51 -2.33
CA LEU A 58 18.30 3.14 -3.52
C LEU A 58 18.17 4.36 -4.44
N HIS A 59 18.96 4.36 -5.51
CA HIS A 59 18.96 5.44 -6.49
C HIS A 59 17.76 5.31 -7.41
N VAL A 60 16.78 6.20 -7.23
CA VAL A 60 15.63 6.32 -8.14
C VAL A 60 16.03 7.21 -9.32
N ALA A 61 15.93 6.69 -10.54
CA ALA A 61 16.42 7.39 -11.72
C ALA A 61 15.58 8.64 -12.04
N MET A 62 16.25 9.71 -12.50
CA MET A 62 15.62 10.91 -13.04
C MET A 62 16.27 11.23 -14.41
N PRO A 63 15.52 11.13 -15.52
CA PRO A 63 14.09 10.81 -15.64
C PRO A 63 13.74 9.35 -15.25
N PRO A 64 12.48 9.05 -14.88
CA PRO A 64 12.08 7.73 -14.41
C PRO A 64 12.12 6.71 -15.55
N ALA A 65 13.08 5.77 -15.47
CA ALA A 65 13.31 4.78 -16.52
C ALA A 65 12.50 3.50 -16.29
N SER A 66 12.41 3.03 -15.05
CA SER A 66 11.73 1.78 -14.69
C SER A 66 10.28 1.99 -14.23
N GLY A 67 9.50 0.91 -14.16
CA GLY A 67 8.16 0.94 -13.56
C GLY A 67 8.19 1.35 -12.08
N LEU A 68 9.24 0.94 -11.35
CA LEU A 68 9.46 1.32 -9.95
C LEU A 68 9.69 2.82 -9.80
N ASP A 69 10.55 3.41 -10.64
CA ASP A 69 10.80 4.86 -10.60
C ASP A 69 9.52 5.66 -10.79
N ARG A 70 8.63 5.20 -11.68
CA ARG A 70 7.34 5.86 -11.95
C ARG A 70 6.33 5.66 -10.84
N LEU A 71 6.35 4.50 -10.19
CA LEU A 71 5.55 4.28 -8.98
C LEU A 71 5.92 5.31 -7.91
N LEU A 72 7.22 5.47 -7.65
CA LEU A 72 7.75 6.33 -6.60
C LEU A 72 7.64 7.83 -6.94
N TRP A 73 7.96 8.24 -8.17
CA TRP A 73 7.98 9.66 -8.57
C TRP A 73 6.64 10.21 -9.05
N ILE A 74 5.75 9.37 -9.57
CA ILE A 74 4.52 9.83 -10.24
C ILE A 74 3.29 9.32 -9.50
N VAL A 75 3.15 8.00 -9.39
CA VAL A 75 1.88 7.38 -8.97
C VAL A 75 1.61 7.60 -7.47
N ILE A 76 2.60 7.39 -6.60
CA ILE A 76 2.44 7.60 -5.15
C ILE A 76 2.20 9.09 -4.81
N PRO A 77 3.01 10.05 -5.32
CA PRO A 77 2.74 11.47 -5.11
C PRO A 77 1.36 11.90 -5.61
N ALA A 78 0.92 11.40 -6.76
CA ALA A 78 -0.44 11.63 -7.25
C ALA A 78 -1.50 11.10 -6.28
N ALA A 79 -1.34 9.89 -5.73
CA ALA A 79 -2.26 9.34 -4.74
C ALA A 79 -2.33 10.18 -3.46
N VAL A 80 -1.17 10.64 -2.95
CA VAL A 80 -1.10 11.54 -1.79
C VAL A 80 -1.82 12.85 -2.06
N LEU A 81 -1.59 13.46 -3.23
CA LEU A 81 -2.24 14.71 -3.63
C LEU A 81 -3.76 14.56 -3.75
N ILE A 82 -4.22 13.50 -4.44
CA ILE A 82 -5.65 13.23 -4.62
C ILE A 82 -6.34 13.01 -3.27
N GLU A 83 -5.76 12.22 -2.37
CA GLU A 83 -6.34 11.99 -1.04
C GLU A 83 -6.27 13.23 -0.12
N SER A 84 -5.32 14.13 -0.36
CA SER A 84 -5.25 15.43 0.31
C SER A 84 -6.35 16.38 -0.18
N ILE A 85 -6.57 16.46 -1.50
CA ILE A 85 -7.67 17.24 -2.10
C ILE A 85 -9.02 16.68 -1.65
N ALA A 86 -9.19 15.35 -1.66
CA ALA A 86 -10.41 14.68 -1.25
C ALA A 86 -10.79 14.90 0.22
N ALA A 87 -9.84 15.33 1.04
CA ALA A 87 -10.03 15.60 2.46
C ALA A 87 -10.66 16.98 2.75
N VAL A 88 -10.61 17.88 1.76
CA VAL A 88 -11.06 19.26 1.90
C VAL A 88 -12.58 19.31 1.67
N PRO A 89 -13.38 19.74 2.66
CA PRO A 89 -14.85 19.70 2.58
C PRO A 89 -15.46 20.48 1.42
N ARG A 90 -14.75 21.51 0.92
CA ARG A 90 -15.19 22.35 -0.20
C ARG A 90 -15.21 21.60 -1.53
N PHE A 91 -14.40 20.56 -1.68
CA PHE A 91 -14.40 19.78 -2.91
C PHE A 91 -15.57 18.80 -2.88
N ALA A 92 -16.42 18.89 -3.89
CA ALA A 92 -17.51 17.96 -4.07
C ALA A 92 -16.94 16.52 -4.11
N SER A 93 -17.61 15.60 -3.40
CA SER A 93 -17.25 14.18 -3.37
C SER A 93 -17.10 13.56 -4.77
N ARG A 94 -17.79 14.12 -5.76
CA ARG A 94 -17.67 13.78 -7.19
C ARG A 94 -16.29 14.07 -7.75
N ILE A 95 -15.71 15.24 -7.49
CA ILE A 95 -14.37 15.61 -8.01
C ILE A 95 -13.31 14.67 -7.45
N ALA A 96 -13.36 14.39 -6.14
CA ALA A 96 -12.44 13.44 -5.51
C ALA A 96 -12.54 12.04 -6.13
N TRP A 97 -13.74 11.60 -6.49
CA TRP A 97 -13.93 10.32 -7.17
C TRP A 97 -13.44 10.35 -8.62
N LEU A 98 -13.70 11.42 -9.36
CA LEU A 98 -13.16 11.60 -10.71
C LEU A 98 -11.63 11.50 -10.70
N LEU A 99 -10.97 12.22 -9.79
CA LEU A 99 -9.52 12.15 -9.63
C LEU A 99 -9.02 10.74 -9.31
N ARG A 100 -9.67 10.03 -8.38
CA ARG A 100 -9.33 8.62 -8.06
C ARG A 100 -9.49 7.72 -9.28
N ILE A 101 -10.61 7.80 -10.00
CA ILE A 101 -10.86 6.99 -11.20
C ILE A 101 -9.83 7.32 -12.29
N SER A 102 -9.50 8.60 -12.51
CA SER A 102 -8.44 8.99 -13.44
C SER A 102 -7.09 8.35 -13.08
N LEU A 103 -6.70 8.36 -11.79
CA LEU A 103 -5.48 7.69 -11.36
C LEU A 103 -5.56 6.16 -11.55
N VAL A 104 -6.69 5.54 -11.24
CA VAL A 104 -6.89 4.09 -11.47
C VAL A 104 -6.72 3.73 -12.94
N LEU A 105 -7.28 4.52 -13.85
CA LEU A 105 -7.18 4.29 -15.30
C LEU A 105 -5.75 4.51 -15.82
N LEU A 106 -5.07 5.55 -15.31
CA LEU A 106 -3.73 5.91 -15.79
C LEU A 106 -2.61 5.06 -15.17
N ALA A 107 -2.77 4.56 -13.95
CA ALA A 107 -1.68 3.91 -13.21
C ALA A 107 -1.07 2.71 -13.96
N PRO A 108 -1.82 1.71 -14.47
CA PRO A 108 -1.23 0.60 -15.22
C PRO A 108 -0.45 1.08 -16.45
N ARG A 109 -1.00 2.06 -17.19
CA ARG A 109 -0.37 2.62 -18.39
C ARG A 109 0.92 3.38 -18.07
N ILE A 110 0.94 4.13 -16.97
CA ILE A 110 2.13 4.85 -16.48
C ILE A 110 3.23 3.85 -16.10
N LEU A 111 2.87 2.81 -15.34
CA LEU A 111 3.81 1.79 -14.85
C LEU A 111 4.42 0.96 -15.99
N LEU A 112 3.66 0.69 -17.07
CA LEU A 112 4.14 -0.04 -18.25
C LEU A 112 4.73 0.86 -19.36
N HIS A 113 4.70 2.18 -19.22
CA HIS A 113 5.13 3.04 -20.32
C HIS A 113 6.59 2.72 -20.74
N GLY A 114 6.92 2.71 -22.03
CA GLY A 114 8.28 2.36 -22.48
C GLY A 114 8.79 0.96 -22.06
N SER A 115 7.91 0.06 -21.63
CA SER A 115 8.25 -1.35 -21.44
C SER A 115 7.87 -2.16 -22.68
N VAL A 116 8.52 -3.32 -22.84
CA VAL A 116 8.27 -4.28 -23.93
C VAL A 116 6.79 -4.63 -24.08
N TYR A 117 6.06 -4.72 -22.96
CA TYR A 117 4.62 -5.00 -22.92
C TYR A 117 3.75 -4.00 -23.69
N LEU A 118 4.24 -2.79 -23.96
CA LEU A 118 3.50 -1.77 -24.71
C LEU A 118 4.19 -1.33 -25.99
N SER A 119 5.48 -1.60 -26.15
CA SER A 119 6.24 -1.23 -27.35
C SER A 119 6.38 -2.37 -28.35
N ASP A 120 6.31 -3.63 -27.91
CA ASP A 120 6.60 -4.79 -28.73
C ASP A 120 5.35 -5.67 -28.93
N PRO A 121 4.69 -5.61 -30.11
CA PRO A 121 3.52 -6.42 -30.41
C PRO A 121 3.85 -7.90 -30.65
N GLU A 122 5.12 -8.27 -30.88
CA GLU A 122 5.52 -9.66 -31.12
C GLU A 122 5.56 -10.46 -29.81
N GLU A 123 6.03 -9.85 -28.73
CA GLU A 123 6.02 -10.48 -27.40
C GLU A 123 4.62 -10.48 -26.77
N TRP A 124 3.84 -9.42 -26.98
CA TRP A 124 2.53 -9.29 -26.34
C TRP A 124 1.46 -8.72 -27.25
N SER A 125 0.44 -9.54 -27.53
CA SER A 125 -0.69 -9.10 -28.34
C SER A 125 -1.41 -7.92 -27.68
N VAL A 126 -1.85 -6.97 -28.51
CA VAL A 126 -2.61 -5.79 -28.07
C VAL A 126 -3.82 -6.18 -27.21
N TRP A 127 -4.46 -7.31 -27.54
CA TRP A 127 -5.61 -7.81 -26.80
C TRP A 127 -5.25 -8.33 -25.41
N GLN A 128 -4.14 -9.06 -25.26
CA GLN A 128 -3.65 -9.50 -23.95
C GLN A 128 -3.27 -8.32 -23.07
N ALA A 129 -2.61 -7.30 -23.64
CA ALA A 129 -2.27 -6.07 -22.94
C ALA A 129 -3.53 -5.33 -22.47
N ALA A 130 -4.50 -5.13 -23.37
CA ALA A 130 -5.76 -4.47 -23.05
C ALA A 130 -6.56 -5.23 -21.97
N LEU A 131 -6.65 -6.55 -22.06
CA LEU A 131 -7.33 -7.38 -21.08
C LEU A 131 -6.67 -7.28 -19.70
N SER A 132 -5.33 -7.38 -19.65
CA SER A 132 -4.57 -7.30 -18.41
C SER A 132 -4.73 -5.93 -17.74
N ILE A 133 -4.66 -4.85 -18.53
CA ILE A 133 -4.90 -3.49 -18.05
C ILE A 133 -6.34 -3.34 -17.55
N GLY A 134 -7.33 -3.86 -18.27
CA GLY A 134 -8.73 -3.83 -17.89
C GLY A 134 -9.00 -4.55 -16.57
N VAL A 135 -8.44 -5.74 -16.38
CA VAL A 135 -8.52 -6.50 -15.11
C VAL A 135 -7.89 -5.69 -13.97
N CYS A 136 -6.73 -5.06 -14.21
CA CYS A 136 -6.06 -4.22 -13.23
C CYS A 136 -6.91 -3.01 -12.83
N TRP A 137 -7.58 -2.35 -13.77
CA TRP A 137 -8.51 -1.24 -13.48
C TRP A 137 -9.65 -1.68 -12.58
N VAL A 138 -10.32 -2.78 -12.94
CA VAL A 138 -11.44 -3.33 -12.16
C VAL A 138 -10.99 -3.69 -10.75
N LEU A 139 -9.85 -4.38 -10.62
CA LEU A 139 -9.29 -4.79 -9.35
C LEU A 139 -8.96 -3.59 -8.47
N LEU A 140 -8.22 -2.61 -9.01
CA LEU A 140 -7.79 -1.43 -8.27
C LEU A 140 -8.97 -0.55 -7.87
N ALA A 141 -9.92 -0.29 -8.78
CA ALA A 141 -11.15 0.45 -8.49
C ALA A 141 -11.97 -0.23 -7.38
N THR A 142 -12.13 -1.55 -7.48
CA THR A 142 -12.88 -2.34 -6.51
C THR A 142 -12.21 -2.32 -5.15
N CYS A 143 -10.89 -2.59 -5.09
CA CYS A 143 -10.13 -2.58 -3.84
C CYS A 143 -10.20 -1.21 -3.15
N TRP A 144 -9.88 -0.14 -3.89
CA TRP A 144 -9.87 1.21 -3.34
C TRP A 144 -11.27 1.62 -2.86
N GLY A 145 -12.28 1.46 -3.70
CA GLY A 145 -13.64 1.89 -3.38
C GLY A 145 -14.27 1.09 -2.25
N ARG A 146 -14.09 -0.23 -2.23
CA ARG A 146 -14.65 -1.09 -1.18
C ARG A 146 -13.95 -0.86 0.17
N LEU A 147 -12.63 -0.66 0.20
CA LEU A 147 -11.94 -0.37 1.47
C LEU A 147 -12.27 1.03 2.00
N LEU A 148 -12.42 2.03 1.14
CA LEU A 148 -12.92 3.35 1.56
C LEU A 148 -14.36 3.26 2.08
N ALA A 149 -15.23 2.48 1.42
CA ALA A 149 -16.59 2.27 1.89
C ALA A 149 -16.61 1.54 3.25
N LEU A 150 -15.75 0.54 3.44
CA LEU A 150 -15.60 -0.16 4.72
C LEU A 150 -15.13 0.79 5.83
N ALA A 151 -14.16 1.65 5.54
CA ALA A 151 -13.62 2.60 6.50
C ALA A 151 -14.64 3.65 6.95
N ARG A 152 -15.63 3.98 6.11
CA ARG A 152 -16.76 4.84 6.48
C ARG A 152 -17.80 4.10 7.34
N ARG A 153 -18.03 2.82 7.07
CA ARG A 153 -19.01 2.00 7.80
C ARG A 153 -18.51 1.54 9.17
N SER A 154 -17.25 1.19 9.24
CA SER A 154 -16.61 0.63 10.43
C SER A 154 -15.20 1.22 10.58
N PRO A 155 -15.10 2.45 11.10
CA PRO A 155 -13.83 3.15 11.23
C PRO A 155 -12.90 2.38 12.18
N GLY A 156 -11.67 2.16 11.74
CA GLY A 156 -10.70 1.42 12.54
C GLY A 156 -9.32 1.37 11.91
N VAL A 157 -8.32 1.14 12.76
CA VAL A 157 -6.92 0.98 12.36
C VAL A 157 -6.67 -0.34 11.63
N SER A 158 -7.59 -1.31 11.74
CA SER A 158 -7.44 -2.64 11.13
C SER A 158 -7.32 -2.60 9.60
N ILE A 159 -7.94 -1.61 8.93
CA ILE A 159 -7.92 -1.49 7.46
C ILE A 159 -6.53 -1.04 6.96
N PRO A 160 -5.94 0.06 7.44
CA PRO A 160 -4.57 0.40 7.05
C PRO A 160 -3.55 -0.64 7.50
N LEU A 161 -3.76 -1.31 8.65
CA LEU A 161 -2.88 -2.41 9.07
C LEU A 161 -2.99 -3.64 8.15
N SER A 162 -4.18 -3.99 7.65
CA SER A 162 -4.32 -5.09 6.68
C SER A 162 -3.65 -4.77 5.35
N LEU A 163 -3.66 -3.50 4.92
CA LEU A 163 -2.89 -3.04 3.77
C LEU A 163 -1.38 -3.14 4.02
N CYS A 164 -0.89 -2.80 5.23
CA CYS A 164 0.51 -2.99 5.59
C CYS A 164 0.92 -4.46 5.51
N LEU A 165 0.10 -5.38 6.03
CA LEU A 165 0.35 -6.83 5.95
C LEU A 165 0.41 -7.32 4.50
N ALA A 166 -0.56 -6.91 3.67
CA ALA A 166 -0.59 -7.30 2.27
C ALA A 166 0.59 -6.71 1.49
N LEU A 167 0.97 -5.45 1.76
CA LEU A 167 2.11 -4.80 1.12
C LEU A 167 3.44 -5.41 1.55
N GLN A 168 3.59 -5.81 2.82
CA GLN A 168 4.74 -6.56 3.30
C GLN A 168 4.85 -7.93 2.61
N CYS A 169 3.73 -8.64 2.47
CA CYS A 169 3.67 -9.92 1.75
C CYS A 169 4.00 -9.74 0.27
N ALA A 170 3.50 -8.68 -0.36
CA ALA A 170 3.82 -8.33 -1.74
C ALA A 170 5.32 -8.06 -1.89
N ALA A 171 5.91 -7.23 -1.03
CA ALA A 171 7.35 -6.93 -1.03
C ALA A 171 8.18 -8.21 -0.98
N ALA A 172 7.94 -9.07 0.01
CA ALA A 172 8.67 -10.33 0.17
C ALA A 172 8.46 -11.29 -1.03
N THR A 173 7.22 -11.39 -1.54
CA THR A 173 6.92 -12.23 -2.71
C THR A 173 7.62 -11.73 -3.98
N VAL A 174 7.69 -10.40 -4.18
CA VAL A 174 8.39 -9.78 -5.31
C VAL A 174 9.90 -9.98 -5.22
N MET A 175 10.49 -9.89 -4.02
CA MET A 175 11.91 -10.24 -3.81
C MET A 175 12.18 -11.69 -4.17
N MET A 176 11.37 -12.62 -3.67
CA MET A 176 11.52 -14.06 -3.92
C MET A 176 11.26 -14.44 -5.39
N ALA A 177 10.51 -13.62 -6.12
CA ALA A 177 10.30 -13.85 -7.55
C ALA A 177 11.46 -13.30 -8.42
N GLY A 178 12.48 -12.72 -7.81
CA GLY A 178 13.72 -12.28 -8.47
C GLY A 178 13.80 -10.77 -8.71
N TYR A 179 12.78 -10.00 -8.34
CA TYR A 179 12.79 -8.54 -8.49
C TYR A 179 13.15 -7.83 -7.17
N LEU A 180 14.40 -8.02 -6.76
CA LEU A 180 14.94 -7.53 -5.48
C LEU A 180 14.66 -6.04 -5.28
N LYS A 181 15.03 -5.18 -6.23
CA LYS A 181 14.85 -3.71 -6.14
C LYS A 181 13.39 -3.30 -5.86
N GLY A 182 12.42 -3.98 -6.45
CA GLY A 182 11.01 -3.64 -6.26
C GLY A 182 10.48 -4.03 -4.88
N GLY A 183 10.90 -5.19 -4.37
CA GLY A 183 10.52 -5.60 -3.02
C GLY A 183 11.30 -4.85 -1.94
N GLU A 184 12.56 -4.52 -2.21
CA GLU A 184 13.44 -3.66 -1.41
C GLU A 184 12.80 -2.28 -1.17
N ALA A 185 12.48 -1.54 -2.24
CA ALA A 185 11.82 -0.24 -2.15
C ALA A 185 10.45 -0.27 -1.45
N ALA A 186 9.77 -1.42 -1.46
CA ALA A 186 8.47 -1.57 -0.81
C ALA A 186 8.58 -1.68 0.71
N MET A 187 9.72 -2.12 1.28
CA MET A 187 9.89 -2.26 2.72
C MET A 187 9.82 -0.90 3.46
N PRO A 188 10.58 0.16 3.07
CA PRO A 188 10.40 1.51 3.60
C PRO A 188 8.96 2.03 3.47
N MET A 189 8.28 1.70 2.38
CA MET A 189 6.91 2.14 2.13
C MET A 189 5.91 1.51 3.12
N VAL A 190 6.03 0.21 3.39
CA VAL A 190 5.26 -0.48 4.45
C VAL A 190 5.53 0.19 5.79
N ALA A 191 6.80 0.44 6.11
CA ALA A 191 7.23 0.97 7.39
C ALA A 191 6.73 2.41 7.62
N ALA A 192 6.84 3.27 6.62
CA ALA A 192 6.32 4.63 6.68
C ALA A 192 4.80 4.66 6.88
N LEU A 193 4.05 3.78 6.17
CA LEU A 193 2.60 3.66 6.32
C LEU A 193 2.21 3.13 7.70
N LEU A 194 2.93 2.11 8.20
CA LEU A 194 2.71 1.52 9.53
C LEU A 194 2.99 2.53 10.64
N GLY A 195 4.12 3.26 10.57
CA GLY A 195 4.49 4.30 11.52
C GLY A 195 3.42 5.39 11.64
N ALA A 196 2.97 5.94 10.51
CA ALA A 196 1.88 6.92 10.49
C ALA A 196 0.59 6.34 11.09
N THR A 197 0.22 5.12 10.70
CA THR A 197 -0.99 4.43 11.15
C THR A 197 -1.01 4.23 12.67
N LEU A 198 0.10 3.75 13.24
CA LEU A 198 0.21 3.48 14.68
C LEU A 198 0.17 4.76 15.51
N VAL A 199 0.85 5.83 15.07
CA VAL A 199 0.84 7.12 15.79
C VAL A 199 -0.54 7.77 15.73
N VAL A 200 -1.19 7.80 14.56
CA VAL A 200 -2.58 8.29 14.43
C VAL A 200 -3.51 7.52 15.36
N TRP A 201 -3.39 6.19 15.40
CA TRP A 201 -4.17 5.35 16.28
C TRP A 201 -3.92 5.67 17.76
N ALA A 202 -2.65 5.76 18.19
CA ALA A 202 -2.28 6.08 19.56
C ALA A 202 -2.83 7.45 20.00
N ILE A 203 -2.69 8.47 19.16
CA ILE A 203 -3.26 9.81 19.41
C ILE A 203 -4.79 9.74 19.52
N SER A 204 -5.45 9.01 18.62
CA SER A 204 -6.91 8.86 18.63
C SER A 204 -7.43 8.14 19.89
N ARG A 205 -6.67 7.15 20.37
CA ARG A 205 -7.01 6.38 21.58
C ARG A 205 -6.89 7.25 22.82
N ARG A 206 -5.82 8.04 22.95
CA ARG A 206 -5.64 9.00 24.06
C ARG A 206 -6.75 10.05 24.11
N ARG A 207 -7.23 10.52 22.95
CA ARG A 207 -8.32 11.52 22.88
C ARG A 207 -9.68 10.94 23.19
N ARG A 208 -9.99 9.72 22.73
CA ARG A 208 -11.24 9.02 23.08
C ARG A 208 -11.42 8.80 24.57
N ALA A 209 -10.34 8.63 25.34
CA ALA A 209 -10.41 8.53 26.79
C ALA A 209 -10.84 9.85 27.47
N LYS A 210 -10.68 10.99 26.78
CA LYS A 210 -11.04 12.33 27.29
C LYS A 210 -12.39 12.81 26.77
N ASP A 211 -12.69 12.56 25.50
CA ASP A 211 -13.91 13.01 24.84
C ASP A 211 -14.80 11.79 24.53
N ALA A 212 -15.85 11.60 25.33
CA ALA A 212 -16.67 10.38 25.37
C ALA A 212 -17.48 10.05 24.09
N ALA A 213 -17.41 10.82 23.00
CA ALA A 213 -18.45 10.74 21.97
C ALA A 213 -18.03 10.99 20.49
N ARG A 214 -16.74 10.96 20.11
CA ARG A 214 -16.36 11.16 18.69
C ARG A 214 -15.66 9.96 18.08
N ASP A 215 -16.35 9.33 17.13
CA ASP A 215 -15.75 8.33 16.23
C ASP A 215 -14.67 8.98 15.36
N VAL A 216 -13.44 8.52 15.55
CA VAL A 216 -12.30 9.00 14.78
C VAL A 216 -12.19 8.15 13.51
N VAL A 217 -12.72 8.68 12.41
CA VAL A 217 -12.52 8.11 11.07
C VAL A 217 -11.02 8.17 10.72
N PRO A 218 -10.41 7.05 10.28
CA PRO A 218 -9.01 7.06 9.88
C PRO A 218 -8.78 8.00 8.68
N PRO A 219 -7.61 8.66 8.60
CA PRO A 219 -7.25 9.49 7.44
C PRO A 219 -7.32 8.67 6.15
N THR A 220 -8.08 9.13 5.14
CA THR A 220 -8.32 8.35 3.90
C THR A 220 -7.05 8.17 3.08
N VAL A 221 -6.06 9.06 3.25
CA VAL A 221 -4.74 8.95 2.64
C VAL A 221 -4.00 7.66 3.01
N LEU A 222 -4.17 7.15 4.24
CA LEU A 222 -3.53 5.89 4.65
C LEU A 222 -4.05 4.71 3.80
N ILE A 223 -5.35 4.74 3.47
CA ILE A 223 -6.00 3.70 2.66
C ILE A 223 -5.63 3.89 1.18
N GLY A 224 -5.76 5.11 0.66
CA GLY A 224 -5.48 5.38 -0.76
C GLY A 224 -4.03 5.10 -1.14
N VAL A 225 -3.08 5.58 -0.34
CA VAL A 225 -1.66 5.28 -0.55
C VAL A 225 -1.41 3.79 -0.38
N GLY A 226 -1.89 3.15 0.69
CA GLY A 226 -1.70 1.71 0.90
C GLY A 226 -2.23 0.84 -0.25
N VAL A 227 -3.40 1.16 -0.81
CA VAL A 227 -3.97 0.45 -1.97
C VAL A 227 -3.14 0.68 -3.23
N ILE A 228 -2.74 1.92 -3.52
CA ILE A 228 -1.97 2.24 -4.72
C ILE A 228 -0.56 1.66 -4.66
N SER A 229 0.07 1.71 -3.49
CA SER A 229 1.35 1.06 -3.21
C SER A 229 1.26 -0.45 -3.38
N LEU A 230 0.24 -1.10 -2.80
CA LEU A 230 0.03 -2.55 -2.92
C LEU A 230 -0.16 -2.96 -4.37
N PHE A 231 -1.05 -2.26 -5.08
CA PHE A 231 -1.29 -2.50 -6.50
C PHE A 231 -0.02 -2.29 -7.32
N GLY A 232 0.69 -1.17 -7.15
CA GLY A 232 1.89 -0.85 -7.90
C GLY A 232 2.98 -1.89 -7.72
N VAL A 233 3.26 -2.31 -6.48
CA VAL A 233 4.27 -3.34 -6.18
C VAL A 233 3.89 -4.69 -6.78
N LEU A 234 2.64 -5.13 -6.64
CA LEU A 234 2.17 -6.39 -7.23
C LEU A 234 2.16 -6.36 -8.75
N PHE A 235 1.77 -5.24 -9.34
CA PHE A 235 1.75 -5.04 -10.78
C PHE A 235 3.17 -5.10 -11.36
N ILE A 236 4.10 -4.34 -10.77
CA ILE A 236 5.51 -4.38 -11.17
C ILE A 236 6.09 -5.79 -10.94
N GLY A 237 5.76 -6.42 -9.82
CA GLY A 237 6.14 -7.79 -9.51
C GLY A 237 5.64 -8.81 -10.53
N HIS A 238 4.42 -8.65 -11.01
CA HIS A 238 3.84 -9.54 -12.01
C HIS A 238 4.54 -9.41 -13.36
N PHE A 239 4.70 -8.17 -13.84
CA PHE A 239 5.30 -7.90 -15.14
C PHE A 239 6.82 -8.07 -15.12
N PHE A 240 7.52 -7.44 -14.20
CA PHE A 240 8.99 -7.39 -14.21
C PHE A 240 9.63 -8.42 -13.27
N GLY A 241 8.88 -8.96 -12.32
CA GLY A 241 9.39 -9.90 -11.30
C GLY A 241 8.84 -11.30 -11.39
N ARG A 242 8.12 -11.68 -12.46
CA ARG A 242 7.58 -13.04 -12.66
C ARG A 242 6.68 -13.55 -11.52
N VAL A 243 6.11 -12.65 -10.71
CA VAL A 243 5.11 -13.04 -9.70
C VAL A 243 3.89 -13.59 -10.44
N SER A 244 3.49 -14.83 -10.13
CA SER A 244 2.34 -15.44 -10.80
C SER A 244 1.06 -14.63 -10.58
N GLY A 245 0.21 -14.55 -11.60
CA GLY A 245 -1.04 -13.79 -11.54
C GLY A 245 -1.95 -14.23 -10.39
N GLY A 246 -2.00 -15.54 -10.11
CA GLY A 246 -2.76 -16.08 -8.97
C GLY A 246 -2.28 -15.58 -7.60
N ARG A 247 -0.95 -15.50 -7.38
CA ARG A 247 -0.37 -14.94 -6.15
C ARG A 247 -0.63 -13.45 -6.05
N ALA A 248 -0.44 -12.72 -7.15
CA ALA A 248 -0.69 -11.28 -7.18
C ALA A 248 -2.16 -10.97 -6.86
N LEU A 249 -3.11 -11.73 -7.43
CA LEU A 249 -4.53 -11.60 -7.11
C LEU A 249 -4.83 -11.94 -5.66
N ALA A 250 -4.33 -13.07 -5.15
CA ALA A 250 -4.56 -13.49 -3.77
C ALA A 250 -4.07 -12.44 -2.76
N ILE A 251 -2.87 -11.89 -2.96
CA ILE A 251 -2.32 -10.83 -2.09
C ILE A 251 -3.11 -9.52 -2.26
N GLY A 252 -3.41 -9.12 -3.50
CA GLY A 252 -4.10 -7.87 -3.82
C GLY A 252 -5.54 -7.80 -3.29
N VAL A 253 -6.26 -8.93 -3.32
CA VAL A 253 -7.64 -9.01 -2.80
C VAL A 253 -7.72 -9.32 -1.32
N ALA A 254 -6.66 -9.82 -0.67
CA ALA A 254 -6.68 -10.21 0.73
C ALA A 254 -7.24 -9.11 1.67
N PRO A 255 -6.88 -7.81 1.54
CA PRO A 255 -7.46 -6.75 2.38
C PRO A 255 -8.99 -6.67 2.31
N LEU A 256 -9.62 -7.07 1.19
CA LEU A 256 -11.09 -7.07 1.04
C LEU A 256 -11.77 -8.09 1.97
N LEU A 257 -11.07 -9.11 2.46
CA LEU A 257 -11.59 -10.04 3.46
C LEU A 257 -12.00 -9.34 4.76
N CYS A 258 -11.52 -8.11 5.01
CA CYS A 258 -12.01 -7.28 6.10
C CYS A 258 -13.53 -7.08 6.06
N TRP A 259 -14.16 -7.13 4.88
CA TRP A 259 -15.62 -7.04 4.71
C TRP A 259 -16.40 -8.19 5.36
N ALA A 260 -15.79 -9.35 5.59
CA ALA A 260 -16.46 -10.48 6.25
C ALA A 260 -17.00 -10.10 7.64
N THR A 261 -16.36 -9.13 8.30
CA THR A 261 -16.81 -8.62 9.60
C THR A 261 -18.03 -7.70 9.56
N GLU A 262 -18.46 -7.26 8.38
CA GLU A 262 -19.74 -6.54 8.23
C GLU A 262 -20.95 -7.48 8.28
N TRP A 263 -20.72 -8.80 8.34
CA TRP A 263 -21.80 -9.76 8.56
C TRP A 263 -22.45 -9.53 9.93
N ALA A 264 -23.79 -9.61 9.98
CA ALA A 264 -24.63 -9.25 11.13
C ALA A 264 -24.11 -9.74 12.51
N PRO A 265 -23.68 -11.02 12.69
CA PRO A 265 -23.25 -11.50 14.01
C PRO A 265 -21.92 -10.90 14.48
N LEU A 266 -21.08 -10.43 13.55
CA LEU A 266 -19.75 -9.87 13.84
C LEU A 266 -19.80 -8.35 13.97
N ARG A 267 -20.68 -7.69 13.21
CA ARG A 267 -20.82 -6.22 13.18
C ARG A 267 -21.08 -5.59 14.55
N HIS A 268 -21.77 -6.30 15.44
CA HIS A 268 -22.17 -5.83 16.78
C HIS A 268 -21.15 -6.18 17.87
N ARG A 269 -20.04 -6.85 17.53
CA ARG A 269 -18.99 -7.21 18.50
C ARG A 269 -18.13 -5.99 18.83
N ARG A 270 -17.36 -6.10 19.92
CA ARG A 270 -16.45 -5.02 20.37
C ARG A 270 -15.46 -4.67 19.23
N PRO A 271 -15.14 -3.39 19.01
CA PRO A 271 -14.29 -2.97 17.87
C PRO A 271 -12.93 -3.65 17.79
N TRP A 272 -12.31 -3.98 18.93
CA TRP A 272 -11.03 -4.69 18.96
C TRP A 272 -11.14 -6.15 18.50
N ILE A 273 -12.26 -6.82 18.80
CA ILE A 273 -12.54 -8.19 18.33
C ILE A 273 -12.71 -8.16 16.82
N VAL A 274 -13.52 -7.23 16.31
CA VAL A 274 -13.71 -7.01 14.87
C VAL A 274 -12.37 -6.75 14.18
N GLY A 275 -11.54 -5.87 14.76
CA GLY A 275 -10.21 -5.57 14.25
C GLY A 275 -9.29 -6.80 14.20
N ALA A 276 -9.25 -7.60 15.27
CA ALA A 276 -8.47 -8.83 15.33
C ALA A 276 -8.93 -9.85 14.27
N ILE A 277 -10.24 -10.06 14.13
CA ILE A 277 -10.80 -10.97 13.11
C ILE A 277 -10.41 -10.51 11.71
N ARG A 278 -10.53 -9.20 11.40
CA ARG A 278 -10.11 -8.65 10.10
C ARG A 278 -8.65 -8.97 9.79
N LEU A 279 -7.77 -8.72 10.73
CA LEU A 279 -6.34 -8.97 10.55
C LEU A 279 -6.03 -10.46 10.40
N ALA A 280 -6.67 -11.32 11.19
CA ALA A 280 -6.52 -12.77 11.08
C ALA A 280 -6.98 -13.29 9.70
N LEU A 281 -8.16 -12.85 9.23
CA LEU A 281 -8.70 -13.24 7.93
C LEU A 281 -7.78 -12.82 6.77
N VAL A 282 -7.08 -11.68 6.90
CA VAL A 282 -6.12 -11.22 5.90
C VAL A 282 -4.79 -11.97 6.04
N ALA A 283 -4.31 -12.20 7.26
CA ALA A 283 -3.02 -12.83 7.49
C ALA A 283 -2.95 -14.28 6.99
N VAL A 284 -4.02 -15.07 7.16
CA VAL A 284 -4.05 -16.49 6.75
C VAL A 284 -3.71 -16.68 5.25
N PRO A 285 -4.44 -16.10 4.29
CA PRO A 285 -4.11 -16.28 2.87
C PRO A 285 -2.75 -15.68 2.51
N LEU A 286 -2.33 -14.58 3.15
CA LEU A 286 -1.01 -13.99 2.92
C LEU A 286 0.12 -14.95 3.33
N LEU A 287 0.01 -15.59 4.51
CA LEU A 287 0.97 -16.58 4.97
C LEU A 287 1.03 -17.80 4.03
N VAL A 288 -0.11 -18.27 3.54
CA VAL A 288 -0.17 -19.35 2.54
C VAL A 288 0.54 -18.92 1.25
N THR A 289 0.25 -17.73 0.72
CA THR A 289 0.91 -17.24 -0.50
C THR A 289 2.41 -17.08 -0.33
N LEU A 290 2.86 -16.62 0.83
CA LEU A 290 4.27 -16.41 1.14
C LEU A 290 5.00 -17.75 1.28
N ALA A 291 4.39 -18.73 1.95
CA ALA A 291 4.93 -20.09 2.05
C ALA A 291 5.07 -20.75 0.68
N MET A 292 4.07 -20.57 -0.20
CA MET A 292 4.16 -21.06 -1.59
C MET A 292 5.25 -20.35 -2.38
N ALA A 293 5.37 -19.02 -2.26
CA ALA A 293 6.43 -18.27 -2.93
C ALA A 293 7.83 -18.68 -2.43
N LYS A 294 7.98 -18.92 -1.12
CA LYS A 294 9.22 -19.43 -0.55
C LYS A 294 9.57 -20.82 -1.07
N ARG A 295 8.60 -21.73 -1.16
CA ARG A 295 8.82 -23.07 -1.70
C ARG A 295 9.33 -23.04 -3.14
N ASP A 296 8.76 -22.18 -3.97
CA ASP A 296 9.21 -22.00 -5.36
C ASP A 296 10.62 -21.41 -5.41
N PHE A 297 10.91 -20.40 -4.58
CA PHE A 297 12.26 -19.84 -4.46
C PHE A 297 13.28 -20.90 -4.05
N ASP A 298 12.98 -21.70 -3.02
CA ASP A 298 13.89 -22.74 -2.53
C ASP A 298 14.10 -23.85 -3.59
N ARG A 299 13.10 -24.13 -4.43
CA ARG A 299 13.19 -25.14 -5.49
C ARG A 299 13.99 -24.64 -6.70
N ASP A 300 13.71 -23.42 -7.13
CA ASP A 300 14.18 -22.93 -8.44
C ASP A 300 15.43 -22.05 -8.34
N LEU A 301 15.63 -21.34 -7.22
CA LEU A 301 16.72 -20.37 -7.03
C LEU A 301 17.78 -20.81 -6.03
N ALA A 302 17.43 -21.54 -4.96
CA ALA A 302 18.43 -21.97 -3.98
C ALA A 302 19.61 -22.78 -4.55
N PRO A 303 19.41 -23.71 -5.53
CA PRO A 303 20.53 -24.43 -6.13
C PRO A 303 21.56 -23.52 -6.81
N LEU A 304 21.12 -22.36 -7.32
CA LEU A 304 21.99 -21.40 -8.00
C LEU A 304 22.81 -20.57 -7.02
N VAL A 305 22.33 -20.38 -5.78
CA VAL A 305 23.02 -19.58 -4.76
C VAL A 305 24.18 -20.35 -4.11
N VAL A 306 24.09 -21.68 -4.00
CA VAL A 306 25.14 -22.51 -3.38
C VAL A 306 26.39 -22.66 -4.28
N LEU A 307 26.28 -22.32 -5.56
CA LEU A 307 27.37 -22.41 -6.53
C LEU A 307 28.31 -21.19 -6.53
N PHE A 308 28.02 -20.17 -5.71
CA PHE A 308 28.81 -18.94 -5.56
C PHE A 308 29.25 -18.75 -4.11
#